data_AF-A0A9C9S9E6-F1
#
_entry.id   AF-A0A9C9S9E6-F1
#
_cell.length_a   1.000
_cell.length_b   1.000
_cell.length_c   1.000
_cell.angle_alpha   90.00
_cell.angle_beta   90.00
_cell.angle_gamma   90.00
#
_symmetry.space_group_name_H-M   'P 1'
#
loop_
_entity.id
_entity.type
_entity.pdbx_description
1 polymer ?
#
loop_
_entity_poly.entity_id
_entity_poly.type
_entity_poly.pdbx_seq_one_letter_code
_entity_poly.pdbx_strand_id
1 'polypeptide(L)'
;ARNLNKEIKLELHGEETDLDKNLVEALADPLVHLVRNAVDHGIEPPDVREEAGKPRTGTVVLSAEQEGDHILLTIEDDGAGMDAAKLRQKAVEKGILDEASAARMDDRESFNLIFMPGFSTKQEISDVSGRGVGMDVVKTSISQLNGSIEIDSMVGEGTRLTIKVPLTLAIIPTLMVVLGKQVFALPLVNVSEIFDLDLSSTNMVDGQRVVMVRDTALPLFYLSEWLIDGGSRPEHGDDSAHVVVVHAGTQRVGFVVDQLIGQEEVVIKPLGALLHNVAGLAGATITGDGKISLILDVPGLLRKHATWKRVA
;
A
#
# COMPACT_ATOMS: atom_id res chain seq x y z
N ALA A 1 -12.82 -14.61 21.57
CA ALA A 1 -12.95 -15.74 22.53
C ALA A 1 -14.39 -15.96 23.02
N ARG A 2 -14.98 -15.08 23.86
CA ARG A 2 -16.32 -15.33 24.46
C ARG A 2 -17.51 -15.39 23.50
N ASN A 3 -17.44 -14.72 22.35
CA ASN A 3 -18.56 -14.68 21.39
C ASN A 3 -18.57 -15.86 20.40
N LEU A 4 -17.55 -16.73 20.40
CA LEU A 4 -17.36 -17.77 19.36
C LEU A 4 -17.36 -19.21 19.89
N ASN A 5 -17.58 -19.42 21.20
CA ASN A 5 -17.52 -20.74 21.85
C ASN A 5 -16.21 -21.52 21.58
N LYS A 6 -15.08 -20.79 21.42
CA LYS A 6 -13.74 -21.38 21.27
C LYS A 6 -12.91 -21.13 22.54
N GLU A 7 -12.16 -22.14 22.96
CA GLU A 7 -11.19 -22.04 24.06
C GLU A 7 -9.83 -21.68 23.48
N ILE A 8 -9.31 -20.49 23.80
CA ILE A 8 -8.11 -19.94 23.16
C ILE A 8 -7.20 -19.31 24.21
N LYS A 9 -5.89 -19.54 24.06
CA LYS A 9 -4.81 -18.87 24.78
C LYS A 9 -4.06 -17.95 23.81
N LEU A 10 -3.89 -16.69 24.20
CA LEU A 10 -3.04 -15.74 23.48
C LEU A 10 -1.71 -15.62 24.23
N GLU A 11 -0.61 -15.87 23.54
CA GLU A 11 0.75 -15.73 24.07
C GLU A 11 1.44 -14.56 23.36
N LEU A 12 2.10 -13.70 24.15
CA LEU A 12 2.81 -12.51 23.67
C LEU A 12 4.30 -12.69 23.96
N HIS A 13 5.13 -12.50 22.95
CA HIS A 13 6.59 -12.58 23.06
C HIS A 13 7.24 -11.34 22.45
N GLY A 14 8.34 -10.89 23.05
CA GLY A 14 9.07 -9.72 22.56
C GLY A 14 8.35 -8.40 22.85
N GLU A 15 7.60 -8.32 23.96
CA GLU A 15 6.94 -7.10 24.43
C GLU A 15 7.94 -5.97 24.74
N GLU A 16 9.20 -6.34 24.94
CA GLU A 16 10.35 -5.46 25.14
C GLU A 16 10.96 -4.88 23.86
N THR A 17 10.48 -5.30 22.68
CA THR A 17 11.01 -4.82 21.40
C THR A 17 10.67 -3.34 21.20
N ASP A 18 11.70 -2.50 21.07
CA ASP A 18 11.55 -1.07 20.84
C ASP A 18 10.98 -0.82 19.43
N LEU A 19 9.76 -0.27 19.39
CA LEU A 19 9.02 0.07 18.18
C LEU A 19 8.78 1.58 18.13
N ASP A 20 8.94 2.20 16.97
CA ASP A 20 8.55 3.59 16.77
C ASP A 20 7.05 3.78 17.03
N LYS A 21 6.67 4.86 17.71
CA LYS A 21 5.26 5.12 18.07
C LYS A 21 4.35 5.16 16.83
N ASN A 22 4.80 5.72 15.71
CA ASN A 22 3.99 5.80 14.50
C ASN A 22 3.82 4.41 13.86
N LEU A 23 4.84 3.55 13.96
CA LEU A 23 4.75 2.16 13.51
C LEU A 23 3.72 1.39 14.34
N VAL A 24 3.71 1.56 15.66
CA VAL A 24 2.70 0.97 16.55
C VAL A 24 1.29 1.43 16.19
N GLU A 25 1.09 2.74 16.02
CA GLU A 25 -0.22 3.30 15.65
C GLU A 25 -0.71 2.80 14.28
N ALA A 26 0.19 2.66 13.30
CA ALA A 26 -0.17 2.18 11.97
C ALA A 26 -0.44 0.67 11.90
N LEU A 27 0.20 -0.13 12.76
CA LEU A 27 0.06 -1.59 12.79
C LEU A 27 -1.02 -2.10 13.75
N ALA A 28 -1.51 -1.29 14.69
CA ALA A 28 -2.50 -1.71 15.67
C ALA A 28 -3.75 -2.35 15.04
N ASP A 29 -4.39 -1.66 14.10
CA ASP A 29 -5.59 -2.16 13.41
C ASP A 29 -5.32 -3.42 12.56
N PRO A 30 -4.27 -3.45 11.70
CA PRO A 30 -3.85 -4.66 11.00
C PRO A 30 -3.62 -5.88 11.89
N LEU A 31 -2.87 -5.72 13.00
CA LEU A 31 -2.53 -6.83 13.90
C LEU A 31 -3.78 -7.38 14.59
N VAL A 32 -4.67 -6.51 15.07
CA VAL A 32 -5.96 -6.93 15.66
C VAL A 32 -6.78 -7.74 14.66
N HIS A 33 -6.81 -7.32 13.39
CA HIS A 33 -7.53 -8.05 12.36
C HIS A 33 -6.92 -9.43 12.07
N LEU A 34 -5.60 -9.52 11.99
CA LEU A 34 -4.90 -10.80 11.75
C LEU A 34 -5.11 -11.77 12.91
N VAL A 35 -4.96 -11.31 14.16
CA VAL A 35 -5.22 -12.13 15.36
C VAL A 35 -6.68 -12.59 15.39
N ARG A 36 -7.62 -11.72 15.02
CA ARG A 36 -9.03 -12.10 14.91
C ARG A 36 -9.24 -13.16 13.83
N ASN A 37 -8.59 -13.06 12.69
CA ASN A 37 -8.72 -14.09 11.63
C ASN A 37 -8.14 -15.44 12.08
N ALA A 38 -7.01 -15.44 12.78
CA ALA A 38 -6.47 -16.66 13.40
C ALA A 38 -7.49 -17.29 14.36
N VAL A 39 -8.17 -16.47 15.17
CA VAL A 39 -9.21 -16.94 16.10
C VAL A 39 -10.50 -17.39 15.40
N ASP A 40 -10.99 -16.64 14.43
CA ASP A 40 -12.30 -16.84 13.79
C ASP A 40 -12.25 -18.00 12.78
N HIS A 41 -11.16 -18.08 12.02
CA HIS A 41 -10.99 -19.01 10.90
C HIS A 41 -9.88 -20.05 11.10
N GLY A 42 -8.81 -19.71 11.83
CA GLY A 42 -7.70 -20.63 12.09
C GLY A 42 -8.06 -21.70 13.14
N ILE A 43 -8.38 -21.28 14.36
CA ILE A 43 -8.65 -22.20 15.48
C ILE A 43 -10.00 -22.92 15.31
N GLU A 44 -10.00 -24.24 15.40
CA GLU A 44 -11.19 -25.08 15.33
C GLU A 44 -11.95 -25.11 16.69
N PRO A 45 -13.25 -25.47 16.71
CA PRO A 45 -13.97 -25.70 17.95
C PRO A 45 -13.32 -26.81 18.81
N PRO A 46 -13.45 -26.74 20.16
CA PRO A 46 -12.83 -27.69 21.08
C PRO A 46 -13.03 -29.17 20.73
N ASP A 47 -14.26 -29.54 20.36
CA ASP A 47 -14.61 -30.94 20.07
C ASP A 47 -13.92 -31.44 18.79
N VAL A 48 -13.81 -30.59 17.76
CA VAL A 48 -13.10 -30.90 16.50
C VAL A 48 -11.59 -31.04 16.76
N ARG A 49 -11.04 -30.25 17.67
CA ARG A 49 -9.62 -30.33 18.05
C ARG A 49 -9.30 -31.65 18.75
N GLU A 50 -10.14 -32.06 19.69
CA GLU A 50 -9.99 -33.34 20.39
C GLU A 50 -10.09 -34.53 19.42
N GLU A 51 -11.01 -34.50 18.46
CA GLU A 51 -11.12 -35.51 17.40
C GLU A 51 -9.86 -35.57 16.52
N ALA A 52 -9.22 -34.43 16.27
CA ALA A 52 -7.95 -34.34 15.54
C ALA A 52 -6.71 -34.66 16.40
N GLY A 53 -6.88 -34.99 17.69
CA GLY A 53 -5.78 -35.29 18.61
C GLY A 53 -5.01 -34.07 19.11
N LYS A 54 -5.58 -32.87 18.96
CA LYS A 54 -4.99 -31.59 19.37
C LYS A 54 -5.49 -31.17 20.76
N PRO A 55 -4.75 -30.31 21.50
CA PRO A 55 -5.23 -29.76 22.76
C PRO A 55 -6.55 -29.02 22.58
N ARG A 56 -7.46 -29.19 23.54
CA ARG A 56 -8.79 -28.56 23.56
C ARG A 56 -8.72 -27.04 23.42
N THR A 57 -7.76 -26.42 24.12
CA THR A 57 -7.44 -25.00 24.03
C THR A 57 -6.51 -24.76 22.84
N GLY A 58 -6.94 -23.93 21.88
CA GLY A 58 -6.08 -23.45 20.80
C GLY A 58 -5.12 -22.37 21.28
N THR A 59 -3.96 -22.27 20.62
CA THR A 59 -2.93 -21.28 20.96
C THR A 59 -2.71 -20.35 19.78
N VAL A 60 -2.74 -19.05 20.06
CA VAL A 60 -2.29 -18.01 19.12
C VAL A 60 -1.11 -17.30 19.76
N VAL A 61 0.01 -17.23 19.05
CA VAL A 61 1.24 -16.61 19.50
C VAL A 61 1.48 -15.36 18.66
N LEU A 62 1.65 -14.21 19.31
CA LEU A 62 2.12 -12.98 18.70
C LEU A 62 3.53 -12.71 19.20
N SER A 63 4.51 -12.70 18.30
CA SER A 63 5.88 -12.37 18.60
C SER A 63 6.35 -11.13 17.85
N ALA A 64 7.23 -10.36 18.47
CA ALA A 64 7.97 -9.29 17.85
C ALA A 64 9.46 -9.49 18.12
N GLU A 65 10.29 -9.38 17.08
CA GLU A 65 11.74 -9.39 17.24
C GLU A 65 12.40 -8.44 16.25
N GLN A 66 13.55 -7.89 16.62
CA GLN A 66 14.35 -7.08 15.72
C GLN A 66 15.32 -7.97 14.92
N GLU A 67 15.19 -7.97 13.61
CA GLU A 67 16.08 -8.66 12.67
C GLU A 67 16.82 -7.62 11.81
N GLY A 68 17.99 -7.20 12.28
CA GLY A 68 18.79 -6.17 11.60
C GLY A 68 18.14 -4.79 11.67
N ASP A 69 17.87 -4.21 10.50
CA ASP A 69 17.18 -2.92 10.31
C ASP A 69 15.66 -3.07 10.15
N HIS A 70 15.13 -4.28 10.35
CA HIS A 70 13.71 -4.56 10.30
C HIS A 70 13.20 -5.08 11.65
N ILE A 71 11.92 -4.85 11.91
CA ILE A 71 11.15 -5.60 12.89
C ILE A 71 10.41 -6.72 12.18
N LEU A 72 10.58 -7.93 12.72
CA LEU A 72 9.83 -9.11 12.35
C LEU A 72 8.69 -9.31 13.36
N LEU A 73 7.46 -9.24 12.89
CA LEU A 73 6.28 -9.59 13.68
C LEU A 73 5.75 -10.92 13.16
N THR A 74 5.52 -11.87 14.06
CA THR A 74 4.96 -13.17 13.68
C THR A 74 3.65 -13.43 14.42
N ILE A 75 2.64 -13.89 13.69
CA ILE A 75 1.37 -14.38 14.26
C ILE A 75 1.27 -15.84 13.88
N GLU A 76 1.27 -16.71 14.89
CA GLU A 76 1.17 -18.16 14.71
C GLU A 76 -0.07 -18.69 15.39
N ASP A 77 -0.80 -19.57 14.71
CA ASP A 77 -1.87 -20.35 15.32
C ASP A 77 -1.63 -21.83 15.11
N ASP A 78 -2.07 -22.63 16.08
CA ASP A 78 -2.06 -24.09 16.00
C ASP A 78 -3.40 -24.64 15.45
N GLY A 79 -4.03 -23.90 14.54
CA GLY A 79 -5.37 -24.17 14.00
C GLY A 79 -5.40 -25.18 12.85
N ALA A 80 -6.46 -25.13 12.05
CA ALA A 80 -6.67 -26.07 10.94
C ALA A 80 -5.70 -25.86 9.77
N GLY A 81 -4.99 -24.73 9.75
CA GLY A 81 -4.21 -24.28 8.60
C GLY A 81 -5.07 -23.95 7.38
N MET A 82 -4.39 -23.64 6.29
CA MET A 82 -4.98 -23.18 5.04
C MET A 82 -4.92 -24.26 3.97
N ASP A 83 -6.04 -24.51 3.32
CA ASP A 83 -6.17 -25.47 2.22
C ASP A 83 -6.00 -24.75 0.88
N ALA A 84 -4.79 -24.85 0.31
CA ALA A 84 -4.43 -24.17 -0.93
C ALA A 84 -5.36 -24.55 -2.10
N ALA A 85 -5.79 -25.81 -2.18
CA ALA A 85 -6.69 -26.27 -3.24
C ALA A 85 -8.07 -25.60 -3.11
N LYS A 86 -8.62 -25.51 -1.90
CA LYS A 86 -9.88 -24.79 -1.65
C LYS A 86 -9.78 -23.30 -1.96
N LEU A 87 -8.65 -22.67 -1.65
CA LEU A 87 -8.44 -21.24 -1.94
C LEU A 87 -8.42 -20.99 -3.45
N ARG A 88 -7.68 -21.82 -4.21
CA ARG A 88 -7.67 -21.78 -5.69
C ARG A 88 -9.07 -21.95 -6.26
N GLN A 89 -9.80 -22.98 -5.84
CA GLN A 89 -11.16 -23.24 -6.31
C GLN A 89 -12.08 -22.03 -6.03
N LYS A 90 -12.02 -21.47 -4.82
CA LYS A 90 -12.82 -20.32 -4.44
C LYS A 90 -12.47 -19.05 -5.22
N ALA A 91 -11.20 -18.85 -5.58
CA ALA A 91 -10.78 -17.74 -6.45
C ALA A 91 -11.40 -17.86 -7.85
N VAL A 92 -11.45 -19.07 -8.40
CA VAL A 92 -12.08 -19.35 -9.70
C VAL A 92 -13.59 -19.11 -9.65
N GLU A 93 -14.28 -19.66 -8.64
CA GLU A 93 -15.73 -19.49 -8.46
C GLU A 93 -16.14 -18.01 -8.32
N LYS A 94 -15.26 -17.18 -7.75
CA LYS A 94 -15.46 -15.73 -7.61
C LYS A 94 -15.08 -14.91 -8.84
N GLY A 95 -14.55 -15.55 -9.89
CA GLY A 95 -14.06 -14.88 -11.10
C GLY A 95 -12.83 -14.00 -10.89
N ILE A 96 -12.08 -14.24 -9.81
CA ILE A 96 -10.82 -13.52 -9.52
C ILE A 96 -9.68 -14.06 -10.40
N LEU A 97 -9.73 -15.37 -10.68
CA LEU A 97 -8.77 -16.08 -11.53
C LEU A 97 -9.50 -17.02 -12.49
N ASP A 98 -8.89 -17.28 -13.64
CA ASP A 98 -9.29 -18.37 -14.52
C ASP A 98 -8.70 -19.72 -14.04
N GLU A 99 -9.33 -20.83 -14.45
CA GLU A 99 -8.90 -22.19 -14.06
C GLU A 99 -7.45 -22.51 -14.44
N ALA A 100 -7.00 -22.05 -15.61
CA ALA A 100 -5.65 -22.34 -16.08
C ALA A 100 -4.60 -21.60 -15.25
N SER A 101 -4.89 -20.37 -14.85
CA SER A 101 -4.04 -19.57 -13.96
C SER A 101 -4.01 -20.15 -12.56
N ALA A 102 -5.16 -20.53 -12.00
CA ALA A 102 -5.24 -21.18 -10.69
C ALA A 102 -4.44 -22.50 -10.65
N ALA A 103 -4.51 -23.32 -11.70
CA ALA A 103 -3.81 -24.60 -11.76
C ALA A 103 -2.27 -24.50 -11.79
N ARG A 104 -1.72 -23.34 -12.14
CA ARG A 104 -0.26 -23.10 -12.18
C ARG A 104 0.30 -22.58 -10.86
N MET A 105 -0.55 -22.19 -9.92
CA MET A 105 -0.11 -21.59 -8.66
C MET A 105 0.48 -22.64 -7.73
N ASP A 106 1.58 -22.29 -7.07
CA ASP A 106 2.05 -23.04 -5.92
C ASP A 106 1.21 -22.75 -4.67
N ASP A 107 1.48 -23.47 -3.58
CA ASP A 107 0.69 -23.31 -2.35
C ASP A 107 0.90 -21.94 -1.69
N ARG A 108 2.10 -21.37 -1.75
CA ARG A 108 2.39 -20.02 -1.22
C ARG A 108 1.66 -18.94 -1.98
N GLU A 109 1.68 -19.00 -3.31
CA GLU A 109 0.88 -18.14 -4.18
C GLU A 109 -0.61 -18.30 -3.88
N SER A 110 -1.06 -19.52 -3.60
CA SER A 110 -2.45 -19.82 -3.27
C SER A 110 -2.87 -19.22 -1.93
N PHE A 111 -2.00 -19.18 -0.93
CA PHE A 111 -2.28 -18.48 0.34
C PHE A 111 -2.40 -16.98 0.14
N ASN A 112 -1.59 -16.40 -0.73
CA ASN A 112 -1.64 -14.97 -1.06
C ASN A 112 -2.96 -14.51 -1.69
N LEU A 113 -3.80 -15.44 -2.17
CA LEU A 113 -5.15 -15.14 -2.68
C LEU A 113 -6.03 -14.45 -1.64
N ILE A 114 -5.83 -14.71 -0.34
CA ILE A 114 -6.63 -14.09 0.71
C ILE A 114 -6.50 -12.57 0.73
N PHE A 115 -5.38 -12.03 0.24
CA PHE A 115 -5.13 -10.60 0.15
C PHE A 115 -5.68 -9.95 -1.13
N MET A 116 -6.28 -10.73 -2.04
CA MET A 116 -6.85 -10.16 -3.26
C MET A 116 -8.15 -9.42 -2.96
N PRO A 117 -8.38 -8.22 -3.54
CA PRO A 117 -9.64 -7.52 -3.41
C PRO A 117 -10.82 -8.41 -3.82
N GLY A 118 -11.87 -8.47 -3.00
CA GLY A 118 -13.06 -9.28 -3.26
C GLY A 118 -12.92 -10.77 -2.94
N PHE A 119 -11.76 -11.25 -2.49
CA PHE A 119 -11.59 -12.65 -2.06
C PHE A 119 -12.42 -12.95 -0.80
N SER A 120 -12.36 -12.07 0.20
CA SER A 120 -13.22 -12.19 1.39
C SER A 120 -14.64 -11.71 1.06
N THR A 121 -15.63 -12.60 1.21
CA THR A 121 -17.07 -12.31 0.97
C THR A 121 -17.84 -11.91 2.22
N LYS A 122 -17.23 -11.95 3.40
CA LYS A 122 -17.92 -11.55 4.62
C LYS A 122 -17.80 -10.03 4.77
N GLN A 123 -18.87 -9.32 4.39
CA GLN A 123 -19.18 -8.02 5.00
C GLN A 123 -19.54 -8.24 6.47
N GLU A 124 -18.57 -8.61 7.31
CA GLU A 124 -18.74 -8.36 8.74
C GLU A 124 -18.40 -6.89 8.96
N ILE A 125 -19.46 -6.07 8.98
CA ILE A 125 -19.39 -4.71 9.51
C ILE A 125 -19.02 -4.89 10.99
N SER A 126 -17.73 -4.78 11.30
CA SER A 126 -17.23 -4.84 12.67
C SER A 126 -17.78 -3.64 13.44
N ASP A 127 -18.45 -3.90 14.56
CA ASP A 127 -19.12 -2.93 15.46
C ASP A 127 -18.19 -1.82 16.01
N VAL A 128 -16.88 -1.87 15.73
CA VAL A 128 -15.87 -0.98 16.35
C VAL A 128 -15.31 0.08 15.39
N SER A 129 -15.51 -0.01 14.06
CA SER A 129 -14.92 0.98 13.14
C SER A 129 -15.73 1.31 11.86
N GLY A 130 -16.88 0.65 11.64
CA GLY A 130 -17.81 1.02 10.56
C GLY A 130 -17.26 0.85 9.12
N ARG A 131 -16.07 0.26 8.96
CA ARG A 131 -15.48 -0.11 7.66
C ARG A 131 -15.25 -1.61 7.64
N GLY A 132 -15.71 -2.29 6.59
CA GLY A 132 -15.37 -3.69 6.37
C GLY A 132 -13.86 -3.79 6.18
N VAL A 133 -13.17 -4.39 7.15
CA VAL A 133 -11.72 -4.61 7.05
C VAL A 133 -11.53 -5.97 6.38
N GLY A 134 -11.07 -5.94 5.13
CA GLY A 134 -10.62 -7.12 4.41
C GLY A 134 -9.11 -7.32 4.57
N MET A 135 -8.64 -8.51 4.23
CA MET A 135 -7.21 -8.83 4.21
C MET A 135 -6.44 -8.01 3.16
N ASP A 136 -7.11 -7.54 2.10
CA ASP A 136 -6.58 -6.60 1.12
C ASP A 136 -6.19 -5.25 1.75
N VAL A 137 -6.99 -4.75 2.69
CA VAL A 137 -6.68 -3.54 3.47
C VAL A 137 -5.46 -3.77 4.35
N VAL A 138 -5.39 -4.91 5.03
CA VAL A 138 -4.21 -5.27 5.86
C VAL A 138 -2.93 -5.29 5.03
N LYS A 139 -2.93 -5.96 3.87
CA LYS A 139 -1.77 -6.01 2.99
C LYS A 139 -1.38 -4.61 2.51
N THR A 140 -2.36 -3.79 2.12
CA THR A 140 -2.13 -2.41 1.68
C THR A 140 -1.49 -1.57 2.77
N SER A 141 -2.00 -1.64 4.01
CA SER A 141 -1.44 -0.92 5.15
C SER A 141 0.00 -1.33 5.46
N ILE A 142 0.32 -2.64 5.40
CA ILE A 142 1.70 -3.13 5.60
C ILE A 142 2.62 -2.65 4.47
N SER A 143 2.17 -2.70 3.21
CA SER A 143 2.96 -2.23 2.07
C SER A 143 3.20 -0.72 2.08
N GLN A 144 2.26 0.09 2.60
CA GLN A 144 2.44 1.54 2.78
C GLN A 144 3.55 1.88 3.79
N LEU A 145 3.85 0.97 4.71
CA LEU A 145 4.96 1.11 5.67
C LEU A 145 6.27 0.55 5.11
N ASN A 146 6.35 0.33 3.79
CA ASN A 146 7.46 -0.37 3.13
C ASN A 146 7.70 -1.78 3.72
N GLY A 147 6.67 -2.39 4.28
CA GLY A 147 6.73 -3.74 4.82
C GLY A 147 6.27 -4.81 3.85
N SER A 148 6.58 -6.05 4.18
CA SER A 148 6.07 -7.26 3.52
C SER A 148 5.30 -8.13 4.50
N ILE A 149 4.41 -8.96 3.96
CA ILE A 149 3.69 -10.00 4.69
C ILE A 149 3.80 -11.31 3.91
N GLU A 150 4.16 -12.37 4.62
CA GLU A 150 4.30 -13.73 4.12
C GLU A 150 3.42 -14.68 4.92
N ILE A 151 2.97 -15.76 4.27
CA ILE A 151 2.13 -16.79 4.87
C ILE A 151 2.79 -18.14 4.63
N ASP A 152 3.04 -18.87 5.71
CA ASP A 152 3.34 -20.29 5.67
C ASP A 152 2.25 -21.02 6.46
N SER A 153 1.61 -22.03 5.83
CA SER A 153 0.52 -22.76 6.46
C SER A 153 0.51 -24.21 6.04
N MET A 154 0.13 -25.08 6.96
CA MET A 154 -0.01 -26.51 6.72
C MET A 154 -1.31 -27.03 7.33
N VAL A 155 -2.08 -27.76 6.52
CA VAL A 155 -3.38 -28.29 6.92
C VAL A 155 -3.23 -29.22 8.13
N GLY A 156 -3.98 -28.93 9.19
CA GLY A 156 -3.98 -29.64 10.46
C GLY A 156 -2.94 -29.15 11.48
N GLU A 157 -1.89 -28.45 11.02
CA GLU A 157 -0.80 -27.97 11.90
C GLU A 157 -0.99 -26.50 12.30
N GLY A 158 -1.48 -25.66 11.39
CA GLY A 158 -1.76 -24.25 11.67
C GLY A 158 -1.29 -23.28 10.61
N THR A 159 -1.19 -22.00 10.98
CA THR A 159 -0.78 -20.90 10.09
C THR A 159 0.23 -20.02 10.79
N ARG A 160 1.29 -19.64 10.07
CA ARG A 160 2.28 -18.64 10.46
C ARG A 160 2.20 -17.47 9.47
N LEU A 161 1.93 -16.29 9.99
CA LEU A 161 1.99 -15.03 9.28
C LEU A 161 3.23 -14.29 9.72
N THR A 162 4.09 -13.91 8.78
CA THR A 162 5.32 -13.18 9.05
C THR A 162 5.26 -11.82 8.40
N ILE A 163 5.34 -10.76 9.21
CA ILE A 163 5.31 -9.37 8.77
C ILE A 163 6.69 -8.79 9.01
N LYS A 164 7.30 -8.24 7.95
CA LYS A 164 8.60 -7.57 8.04
C LYS A 164 8.41 -6.10 7.74
N VAL A 165 8.75 -5.24 8.69
CA VAL A 165 8.65 -3.77 8.55
C VAL A 165 9.99 -3.12 8.91
N PRO A 166 10.38 -2.00 8.28
CA PRO A 166 11.58 -1.27 8.68
C PRO A 166 11.48 -0.76 10.12
N LEU A 167 12.62 -0.74 10.84
CA LEU A 167 12.70 -0.26 12.23
C LEU A 167 12.34 1.23 12.36
N THR A 168 12.59 2.02 11.31
CA THR A 168 12.35 3.47 11.26
C THR A 168 11.45 3.85 10.09
N LEU A 169 10.72 4.96 10.22
CA LEU A 169 10.03 5.56 9.07
C LEU A 169 11.06 5.87 7.97
N ALA A 170 10.76 5.42 6.74
CA ALA A 170 11.71 5.47 5.64
C ALA A 170 12.11 6.91 5.30
N ILE A 171 13.41 7.17 5.30
CA ILE A 171 13.97 8.37 4.66
C ILE A 171 13.91 8.12 3.16
N ILE A 172 13.15 8.94 2.44
CA ILE A 172 13.03 8.86 1.00
C ILE A 172 13.66 10.08 0.34
N PRO A 173 14.50 9.89 -0.70
CA PRO A 173 14.98 11.01 -1.50
C PRO A 173 13.83 11.54 -2.37
N THR A 174 13.56 12.84 -2.28
CA THR A 174 12.49 13.50 -3.00
C THR A 174 12.97 14.75 -3.71
N LEU A 175 12.30 15.08 -4.83
CA LEU A 175 12.40 16.37 -5.48
C LEU A 175 11.27 17.25 -4.95
N MET A 176 11.64 18.36 -4.32
CA MET A 176 10.72 19.33 -3.75
C MET A 176 10.28 20.33 -4.82
N VAL A 177 8.98 20.41 -5.07
CA VAL A 177 8.38 21.23 -6.12
C VAL A 177 7.32 22.15 -5.55
N VAL A 178 7.16 23.33 -6.17
CA VAL A 178 6.13 24.31 -5.80
C VAL A 178 5.01 24.27 -6.81
N LEU A 179 3.78 24.27 -6.29
CA LEU A 179 2.54 24.46 -7.05
C LEU A 179 1.73 25.58 -6.36
N GLY A 180 1.57 26.71 -7.02
CA GLY A 180 1.02 27.95 -6.48
C GLY A 180 1.81 28.43 -5.26
N LYS A 181 1.24 28.18 -4.07
CA LYS A 181 1.85 28.55 -2.77
C LYS A 181 2.20 27.34 -1.91
N GLN A 182 2.03 26.13 -2.43
CA GLN A 182 2.18 24.88 -1.70
C GLN A 182 3.39 24.11 -2.20
N VAL A 183 4.05 23.42 -1.27
CA VAL A 183 5.20 22.58 -1.53
C VAL A 183 4.76 21.12 -1.54
N PHE A 184 5.20 20.40 -2.54
CA PHE A 184 4.97 18.97 -2.70
C PHE A 184 6.31 18.25 -2.86
N ALA A 185 6.37 17.01 -2.39
CA ALA A 185 7.52 16.14 -2.51
C ALA A 185 7.23 15.05 -3.54
N LEU A 186 8.07 14.97 -4.56
CA LEU A 186 7.99 13.95 -5.60
C LEU A 186 9.10 12.92 -5.39
N PRO A 187 8.81 11.62 -5.21
CA PRO A 187 9.85 10.61 -5.04
C PRO A 187 10.84 10.60 -6.21
N LEU A 188 12.14 10.73 -5.91
CA LEU A 188 13.19 10.80 -6.94
C LEU A 188 13.28 9.53 -7.79
N VAL A 189 12.89 8.37 -7.23
CA VAL A 189 12.82 7.10 -7.95
C VAL A 189 11.91 7.16 -9.18
N ASN A 190 10.92 8.06 -9.19
CA ASN A 190 10.04 8.26 -10.33
C ASN A 190 10.57 9.31 -11.31
N VAL A 191 11.58 10.12 -10.96
CA VAL A 191 12.06 11.23 -11.78
C VAL A 191 13.22 10.79 -12.67
N SER A 192 13.13 11.09 -13.97
CA SER A 192 14.17 10.76 -14.96
C SER A 192 14.99 11.97 -15.40
N GLU A 193 14.34 13.08 -15.71
CA GLU A 193 14.98 14.32 -16.14
C GLU A 193 14.09 15.52 -15.81
N ILE A 194 14.71 16.70 -15.76
CA ILE A 194 14.06 17.97 -15.47
C ILE A 194 14.56 19.00 -16.48
N PHE A 195 13.66 19.79 -17.05
CA PHE A 195 14.02 20.88 -17.97
C PHE A 195 12.98 22.01 -17.92
N ASP A 196 13.36 23.20 -18.41
CA ASP A 196 12.49 24.36 -18.44
C ASP A 196 11.42 24.21 -19.54
N LEU A 197 10.17 24.52 -19.21
CA LEU A 197 9.07 24.45 -20.16
C LEU A 197 9.12 25.65 -21.11
N ASP A 198 9.57 25.43 -22.34
CA ASP A 198 9.34 26.38 -23.43
C ASP A 198 7.94 26.18 -24.01
N LEU A 199 7.00 27.07 -23.66
CA LEU A 199 5.62 27.02 -24.16
C LEU A 199 5.54 27.08 -25.70
N SER A 200 6.51 27.72 -26.37
CA SER A 200 6.55 27.81 -27.83
C SER A 200 6.89 26.46 -28.51
N SER A 201 7.51 25.55 -27.76
CA SER A 201 7.88 24.20 -28.21
C SER A 201 6.78 23.15 -27.96
N THR A 202 5.64 23.55 -27.41
CA THR A 202 4.54 22.63 -27.08
C THR A 202 3.52 22.51 -28.21
N ASN A 203 3.02 21.30 -28.43
CA ASN A 203 1.98 21.00 -29.40
C ASN A 203 0.75 20.40 -28.70
N MET A 204 -0.40 20.44 -29.38
CA MET A 204 -1.62 19.78 -28.92
C MET A 204 -1.90 18.57 -29.83
N VAL A 205 -2.01 17.38 -29.23
CA VAL A 205 -2.35 16.12 -29.93
C VAL A 205 -3.51 15.47 -29.19
N ASP A 206 -4.64 15.23 -29.87
CA ASP A 206 -5.86 14.64 -29.30
C ASP A 206 -6.38 15.31 -27.99
N GLY A 207 -6.16 16.62 -27.86
CA GLY A 207 -6.55 17.39 -26.67
C GLY A 207 -5.55 17.30 -25.51
N GLN A 208 -4.46 16.55 -25.67
CA GLN A 208 -3.35 16.46 -24.72
C GLN A 208 -2.19 17.35 -25.19
N ARG A 209 -1.64 18.17 -24.29
CA ARG A 209 -0.43 18.94 -24.59
C ARG A 209 0.77 18.00 -24.57
N VAL A 210 1.64 18.13 -25.55
CA VAL A 210 2.85 17.31 -25.71
C VAL A 210 4.05 18.21 -26.00
N VAL A 211 5.24 17.75 -25.62
CA VAL A 211 6.52 18.34 -26.03
C VAL A 211 7.38 17.26 -26.67
N MET A 212 8.15 17.62 -27.69
CA MET A 212 9.05 16.67 -28.36
C MET A 212 10.38 16.62 -27.61
N VAL A 213 10.70 15.47 -27.02
CA VAL A 213 11.98 15.23 -26.34
C VAL A 213 12.70 14.12 -27.08
N ARG A 214 13.82 14.46 -27.76
CA ARG A 214 14.64 13.51 -28.55
C ARG A 214 13.78 12.65 -29.49
N ASP A 215 12.98 13.31 -30.31
CA ASP A 215 12.05 12.72 -31.29
C ASP A 215 10.91 11.86 -30.72
N THR A 216 10.73 11.85 -29.39
CA THR A 216 9.60 11.19 -28.73
C THR A 216 8.60 12.20 -28.20
N ALA A 217 7.32 12.01 -28.49
CA ALA A 217 6.26 12.85 -27.95
C ALA A 217 6.03 12.55 -26.47
N LEU A 218 6.28 13.53 -25.60
CA LEU A 218 6.08 13.43 -24.16
C LEU A 218 4.78 14.15 -23.77
N PRO A 219 3.75 13.44 -23.26
CA PRO A 219 2.53 14.08 -22.78
C PRO A 219 2.78 14.87 -21.50
N LEU A 220 2.26 16.10 -21.45
CA LEU A 220 2.43 17.05 -20.35
C LEU A 220 1.16 17.18 -19.50
N PHE A 221 1.27 16.96 -18.20
CA PHE A 221 0.20 17.17 -17.24
C PHE A 221 0.57 18.29 -16.27
N TYR A 222 -0.32 19.26 -16.10
CA TYR A 222 -0.11 20.38 -15.18
C TYR A 222 -0.56 19.95 -13.79
N LEU A 223 0.39 19.78 -12.86
CA LEU A 223 0.05 19.30 -11.52
C LEU A 223 -0.83 20.27 -10.74
N SER A 224 -0.72 21.57 -11.02
CA SER A 224 -1.58 22.60 -10.44
C SER A 224 -3.06 22.35 -10.72
N GLU A 225 -3.43 21.89 -11.93
CA GLU A 225 -4.81 21.55 -12.29
C GLU A 225 -5.38 20.39 -11.47
N TRP A 226 -4.51 19.53 -10.92
CA TRP A 226 -4.92 18.32 -10.20
C TRP A 226 -4.91 18.51 -8.69
N LEU A 227 -3.97 19.29 -8.19
CA LEU A 227 -3.63 19.35 -6.76
C LEU A 227 -4.03 20.66 -6.08
N ILE A 228 -4.24 21.73 -6.84
CA ILE A 228 -4.56 23.05 -6.30
C ILE A 228 -6.02 23.39 -6.64
N ASP A 229 -6.81 23.77 -5.62
CA ASP A 229 -8.17 24.25 -5.84
C ASP A 229 -8.15 25.57 -6.62
N GLY A 230 -8.90 25.63 -7.72
CA GLY A 230 -8.81 26.71 -8.70
C GLY A 230 -7.46 26.79 -9.43
N GLY A 231 -6.63 25.75 -9.35
CA GLY A 231 -5.36 25.68 -10.08
C GLY A 231 -5.59 25.77 -11.58
N SER A 232 -4.98 26.77 -12.20
CA SER A 232 -5.06 27.00 -13.64
C SER A 232 -3.70 26.77 -14.31
N ARG A 233 -3.75 26.57 -15.63
CA ARG A 233 -2.54 26.68 -16.45
C ARG A 233 -2.00 28.10 -16.32
N PRO A 234 -0.67 28.30 -16.29
CA PRO A 234 -0.12 29.63 -16.48
C PRO A 234 -0.63 30.19 -17.82
N GLU A 235 -1.33 31.32 -17.76
CA GLU A 235 -1.74 32.07 -18.95
C GLU A 235 -0.50 32.80 -19.46
N HIS A 236 -0.06 32.45 -20.69
CA HIS A 236 1.00 33.10 -21.49
C HIS A 236 1.94 34.09 -20.76
N GLY A 237 3.20 33.70 -20.57
CA GLY A 237 4.28 34.65 -20.26
C GLY A 237 4.91 34.56 -18.86
N ASP A 238 4.59 33.53 -18.07
CA ASP A 238 5.45 33.17 -16.92
C ASP A 238 6.56 32.24 -17.41
N ASP A 239 7.73 32.83 -17.66
CA ASP A 239 8.95 32.20 -18.22
C ASP A 239 9.63 31.19 -17.27
N SER A 240 8.94 30.63 -16.27
CA SER A 240 9.58 29.86 -15.19
C SER A 240 8.91 28.52 -14.85
N ALA A 241 7.99 28.02 -15.67
CA ALA A 241 7.46 26.67 -15.44
C ALA A 241 8.52 25.60 -15.80
N HIS A 242 8.59 24.54 -15.01
CA HIS A 242 9.51 23.42 -15.25
C HIS A 242 8.74 22.15 -15.57
N VAL A 243 9.33 21.29 -16.41
CA VAL A 243 8.86 19.94 -16.68
C VAL A 243 9.71 18.95 -15.91
N VAL A 244 9.05 18.17 -15.05
CA VAL A 244 9.64 17.01 -14.38
C VAL A 244 9.17 15.76 -15.10
N VAL A 245 10.08 15.06 -15.77
CA VAL A 245 9.75 13.84 -16.50
C VAL A 245 9.75 12.66 -15.55
N VAL A 246 8.60 12.00 -15.44
CA VAL A 246 8.40 10.89 -14.51
C VAL A 246 8.04 9.57 -15.20
N HIS A 247 8.37 8.48 -14.51
CA HIS A 247 7.99 7.13 -14.89
C HIS A 247 6.98 6.51 -13.92
N ALA A 248 5.98 5.85 -14.50
CA ALA A 248 5.07 4.95 -13.80
C ALA A 248 4.93 3.64 -14.59
N GLY A 249 5.70 2.63 -14.19
CA GLY A 249 5.83 1.39 -14.97
C GLY A 249 6.43 1.68 -16.35
N THR A 250 5.72 1.32 -17.42
CA THR A 250 6.15 1.57 -18.81
C THR A 250 5.77 2.96 -19.32
N GLN A 251 4.96 3.72 -18.56
CA GLN A 251 4.50 5.04 -18.97
C GLN A 251 5.52 6.10 -18.60
N ARG A 252 5.77 7.03 -19.54
CA ARG A 252 6.65 8.18 -19.39
C ARG A 252 5.86 9.44 -19.69
N VAL A 253 5.84 10.38 -18.76
CA VAL A 253 5.02 11.61 -18.84
C VAL A 253 5.80 12.79 -18.27
N GLY A 254 5.44 14.01 -18.65
CA GLY A 254 5.97 15.23 -18.06
C GLY A 254 4.97 15.86 -17.10
N PHE A 255 5.40 16.16 -15.88
CA PHE A 255 4.67 16.97 -14.94
C PHE A 255 5.15 18.41 -15.00
N VAL A 256 4.24 19.33 -15.32
CA VAL A 256 4.51 20.76 -15.29
C VAL A 256 4.30 21.26 -13.86
N VAL A 257 5.32 21.91 -13.32
CA VAL A 257 5.37 22.50 -11.98
C VAL A 257 5.81 23.95 -12.06
N ASP A 258 5.48 24.75 -11.04
CA ASP A 258 5.75 26.18 -11.07
C ASP A 258 7.19 26.49 -10.70
N GLN A 259 7.75 25.81 -9.69
CA GLN A 259 9.15 25.98 -9.29
C GLN A 259 9.75 24.67 -8.77
N LEU A 260 11.08 24.58 -8.86
CA LEU A 260 11.89 23.52 -8.28
C LEU A 260 12.65 24.09 -7.08
N ILE A 261 12.46 23.52 -5.90
CA ILE A 261 13.26 23.87 -4.71
C ILE A 261 14.58 23.12 -4.75
N GLY A 262 14.54 21.82 -5.07
CA GLY A 262 15.71 20.95 -5.12
C GLY A 262 15.44 19.58 -4.51
N GLN A 263 16.51 18.81 -4.33
CA GLN A 263 16.45 17.50 -3.72
C GLN A 263 16.54 17.59 -2.19
N GLU A 264 15.65 16.88 -1.50
CA GLU A 264 15.70 16.71 -0.05
C GLU A 264 15.44 15.24 0.34
N GLU A 265 16.17 14.77 1.36
CA GLU A 265 15.87 13.52 2.04
C GLU A 265 14.83 13.78 3.12
N VAL A 266 13.68 13.13 3.00
CA VAL A 266 12.51 13.42 3.85
C VAL A 266 12.00 12.16 4.52
N VAL A 267 11.56 12.29 5.78
CA VAL A 267 10.92 11.18 6.49
C VAL A 267 9.46 11.11 6.08
N ILE A 268 9.05 10.00 5.45
CA ILE A 268 7.64 9.79 5.11
C ILE A 268 6.83 9.48 6.38
N LYS A 269 5.75 10.23 6.58
CA LYS A 269 4.72 9.95 7.57
C LYS A 269 3.46 9.48 6.86
N PRO A 270 2.87 8.34 7.27
CA PRO A 270 1.60 7.90 6.69
C PRO A 270 0.52 8.94 6.97
N LEU A 271 -0.39 9.11 6.00
CA LEU A 271 -1.54 9.97 6.17
C LEU A 271 -2.55 9.28 7.10
N GLY A 272 -3.09 10.01 8.09
CA GLY A 272 -4.04 9.45 9.06
C GLY A 272 -5.30 8.85 8.40
N ALA A 273 -6.09 8.09 9.17
CA ALA A 273 -7.22 7.27 8.68
C ALA A 273 -8.30 8.02 7.84
N LEU A 274 -8.40 9.34 7.97
CA LEU A 274 -9.29 10.19 7.17
C LEU A 274 -8.77 10.42 5.74
N LEU A 275 -7.47 10.26 5.52
CA LEU A 275 -6.74 10.57 4.28
C LEU A 275 -6.08 9.33 3.63
N HIS A 276 -6.19 8.16 4.26
CA HIS A 276 -5.60 6.87 3.84
C HIS A 276 -5.94 6.43 2.39
N ASN A 277 -6.94 7.00 1.74
CA ASN A 277 -7.36 6.68 0.37
C ASN A 277 -7.41 7.90 -0.58
N VAL A 278 -6.73 9.00 -0.24
CA VAL A 278 -6.65 10.14 -1.15
C VAL A 278 -5.74 9.78 -2.31
N ALA A 279 -6.36 9.33 -3.40
CA ALA A 279 -5.65 8.91 -4.60
C ALA A 279 -4.77 10.05 -5.13
N GLY A 280 -3.48 9.74 -5.29
CA GLY A 280 -2.43 10.65 -5.70
C GLY A 280 -1.46 11.07 -4.60
N LEU A 281 -1.67 10.62 -3.35
CA LEU A 281 -0.79 10.90 -2.21
C LEU A 281 -0.23 9.59 -1.62
N ALA A 282 1.08 9.56 -1.38
CA ALA A 282 1.78 8.47 -0.70
C ALA A 282 1.94 8.71 0.81
N GLY A 283 2.01 9.98 1.22
CA GLY A 283 2.34 10.35 2.60
C GLY A 283 2.40 11.86 2.79
N ALA A 284 2.89 12.27 3.95
CA ALA A 284 3.30 13.64 4.24
C ALA A 284 4.70 13.65 4.85
N THR A 285 5.38 14.79 4.76
CA THR A 285 6.64 15.03 5.45
C THR A 285 6.62 16.40 6.12
N ILE A 286 7.51 16.59 7.09
CA ILE A 286 7.81 17.88 7.69
C ILE A 286 9.16 18.35 7.10
N THR A 287 9.14 19.45 6.37
CA THR A 287 10.34 20.05 5.76
C THR A 287 11.22 20.71 6.83
N GLY A 288 12.47 21.04 6.48
CA GLY A 288 13.43 21.65 7.43
C GLY A 288 12.96 22.98 8.03
N ASP A 289 12.03 23.69 7.37
CA ASP A 289 11.39 24.91 7.87
C ASP A 289 10.15 24.66 8.73
N GLY A 290 9.85 23.40 9.05
CA GLY A 290 8.74 22.99 9.91
C GLY A 290 7.37 22.96 9.22
N LYS A 291 7.29 23.22 7.91
CA LYS A 291 6.04 23.11 7.15
C LYS A 291 5.73 21.66 6.79
N ILE A 292 4.45 21.38 6.57
CA ILE A 292 4.00 20.08 6.10
C ILE A 292 3.95 20.11 4.57
N SER A 293 4.60 19.14 3.93
CA SER A 293 4.53 18.91 2.48
C SER A 293 3.94 17.54 2.20
N LEU A 294 3.13 17.43 1.14
CA LEU A 294 2.53 16.16 0.74
C LEU A 294 3.45 15.41 -0.22
N ILE A 295 3.60 14.09 -0.01
CA ILE A 295 4.39 13.21 -0.87
C ILE A 295 3.47 12.60 -1.91
N LEU A 296 3.83 12.76 -3.19
CA LEU A 296 2.99 12.34 -4.31
C LEU A 296 3.14 10.86 -4.64
N ASP A 297 2.01 10.17 -4.84
CA ASP A 297 1.96 8.84 -5.46
C ASP A 297 1.77 9.02 -6.98
N VAL A 298 2.86 8.95 -7.74
CA VAL A 298 2.86 9.17 -9.20
C VAL A 298 1.95 8.18 -9.94
N PRO A 299 2.06 6.85 -9.74
CA PRO A 299 1.10 5.90 -10.30
C PRO A 299 -0.36 6.20 -9.93
N GLY A 300 -0.63 6.56 -8.67
CA GLY A 300 -1.96 6.92 -8.19
C GLY A 300 -2.53 8.18 -8.86
N LEU A 301 -1.72 9.22 -9.02
CA LEU A 301 -2.09 10.45 -9.72
C LEU A 301 -2.47 10.18 -11.17
N LEU A 302 -1.62 9.43 -11.88
CA LEU A 302 -1.87 9.10 -13.28
C LEU A 302 -3.12 8.24 -13.44
N ARG A 303 -3.31 7.22 -12.60
CA ARG A 303 -4.52 6.39 -12.65
C ARG A 303 -5.80 7.20 -12.43
N LYS A 304 -5.76 8.23 -11.58
CA LYS A 304 -6.93 9.05 -11.25
C LYS A 304 -7.22 10.12 -12.30
N HIS A 305 -6.19 10.78 -12.83
CA HIS A 305 -6.36 11.98 -13.65
C HIS A 305 -5.98 11.80 -15.12
N ALA A 306 -5.07 10.88 -15.46
CA ALA A 306 -4.69 10.67 -16.85
C ALA A 306 -5.78 9.87 -17.59
N THR A 307 -6.57 10.57 -18.40
CA THR A 307 -7.52 9.95 -19.33
C THR A 307 -6.78 9.59 -20.61
N TRP A 308 -6.26 8.37 -20.67
CA TRP A 308 -5.65 7.83 -21.88
C TRP A 308 -6.75 7.49 -22.89
N LYS A 309 -6.98 8.34 -23.89
CA LYS A 309 -7.66 7.86 -25.11
C LYS A 309 -6.68 6.91 -25.79
N ARG A 310 -7.01 5.60 -25.79
CA ARG A 310 -6.28 4.61 -26.58
C ARG A 310 -6.26 5.10 -28.03
N VAL A 311 -5.10 5.48 -28.53
CA VAL A 311 -4.84 5.55 -29.96
C VAL A 311 -4.78 4.09 -30.41
N ALA A 312 -5.75 3.70 -31.25
CA ALA A 312 -5.77 2.42 -31.94
C ALA A 312 -4.79 2.43 -33.11
#